data_AF-A0A7Y5PLG6-F1
#
_entry.id   AF-A0A7Y5PLG6-F1
#
_cell.length_a   1.000
_cell.length_b   1.000
_cell.length_c   1.000
_cell.angle_alpha   90.00
_cell.angle_beta   90.00
_cell.angle_gamma   90.00
#
_symmetry.space_group_name_H-M   'P 1'
#
loop_
_entity.id
_entity.type
_entity.pdbx_description
1 polymer ?
#
loop_
_entity_poly.entity_id
_entity_poly.type
_entity_poly.pdbx_seq_one_letter_code
_entity_poly.pdbx_strand_id
1 'polypeptide(L)'
;MTQTAGGVSGPVRRLGASLLALGRIRLELLAIEVQEEKERVTSLLLWSVVTAMGVGFAALFVAFFVTVALWDTPHRLVAPGVAAALFIGLVALGALRMRRIAAEGSMLFRSSVEELLQDSALLRRGPTP
;
A
#
# COMPACT_ATOMS: atom_id res chain seq x y z
N MET A 1 -1.37 28.41 -58.84
CA MET A 1 -1.08 27.15 -58.12
C MET A 1 0.05 27.40 -57.12
N THR A 2 -0.24 27.77 -55.87
CA THR A 2 0.77 27.84 -54.79
C THR A 2 0.08 27.58 -53.45
N GLN A 3 -0.05 26.30 -53.08
CA GLN A 3 -0.53 25.85 -51.79
C GLN A 3 0.40 24.72 -51.34
N THR A 4 1.42 25.03 -50.51
CA THR A 4 2.25 24.05 -49.77
C THR A 4 3.34 24.78 -48.97
N ALA A 5 3.13 25.04 -47.66
CA ALA A 5 4.22 25.23 -46.68
C ALA A 5 3.75 25.41 -45.21
N GLY A 6 2.45 25.42 -44.89
CA GLY A 6 1.97 25.54 -43.50
C GLY A 6 1.63 24.22 -42.79
N GLY A 7 1.95 23.07 -43.40
CA GLY A 7 1.08 21.88 -43.33
C GLY A 7 1.22 20.89 -42.16
N VAL A 8 2.26 20.95 -41.30
CA VAL A 8 2.49 19.87 -40.31
C VAL A 8 2.56 20.36 -38.87
N SER A 9 2.88 21.63 -38.63
CA SER A 9 3.01 22.20 -37.28
C SER A 9 1.67 22.41 -36.56
N GLY A 10 0.58 22.65 -37.30
CA GLY A 10 -0.77 22.80 -36.76
C GLY A 10 -1.36 21.49 -36.20
N PRO A 11 -1.33 20.38 -36.95
CA PRO A 11 -1.80 19.06 -36.49
C PRO A 11 -1.04 18.54 -35.27
N VAL A 12 0.29 18.62 -35.25
CA VAL A 12 1.12 18.15 -34.13
C VAL A 12 0.83 18.94 -32.86
N ARG A 13 0.66 20.27 -32.96
CA ARG A 13 0.31 21.12 -31.81
C ARG A 13 -1.10 20.81 -31.27
N ARG A 14 -2.05 20.49 -32.15
CA ARG A 14 -3.39 20.04 -31.74
C ARG A 14 -3.36 18.68 -31.04
N LEU A 15 -2.58 17.73 -31.55
CA LEU A 15 -2.41 16.41 -30.91
C LEU A 15 -1.77 16.54 -29.52
N GLY A 16 -0.72 17.36 -29.37
CA GLY A 16 -0.11 17.64 -28.07
C GLY A 16 -1.09 18.28 -27.08
N ALA A 17 -1.90 19.25 -27.52
CA ALA A 17 -2.93 19.86 -26.69
C ALA A 17 -4.02 18.86 -26.27
N SER A 18 -4.44 17.97 -27.17
CA SER A 18 -5.39 16.89 -26.86
C SER A 18 -4.83 15.87 -25.89
N LEU A 19 -3.56 15.48 -26.02
CA LEU A 19 -2.89 14.58 -25.08
C LEU A 19 -2.74 15.19 -23.69
N LEU A 20 -2.38 16.47 -23.59
CA LEU A 20 -2.37 17.18 -22.31
C LEU A 20 -3.77 17.25 -21.67
N ALA A 21 -4.81 17.53 -22.47
CA ALA A 21 -6.18 17.57 -21.99
C ALA A 21 -6.63 16.20 -21.46
N LEU A 22 -6.29 15.12 -22.17
CA LEU A 22 -6.59 13.75 -21.75
C LEU A 22 -5.80 13.33 -20.50
N GLY A 23 -4.52 13.69 -20.43
CA GLY A 23 -3.68 13.47 -19.26
C GLY A 23 -4.19 14.18 -18.03
N ARG A 24 -4.64 15.44 -18.17
CA ARG A 24 -5.26 16.21 -17.08
C ARG A 24 -6.49 15.51 -16.50
N ILE A 25 -7.40 15.03 -17.35
CA ILE A 25 -8.62 14.32 -16.93
C ILE A 25 -8.26 13.01 -16.20
N ARG A 26 -7.29 12.26 -16.72
CA ARG A 26 -6.81 11.00 -16.09
C ARG A 26 -6.16 11.25 -14.73
N LEU A 27 -5.37 12.32 -14.59
CA LEU A 27 -4.77 12.72 -13.32
C LEU A 27 -5.83 13.18 -12.30
N GLU A 28 -6.87 13.88 -12.77
CA GLU A 28 -7.99 14.31 -11.93
C GLU A 28 -8.77 13.10 -11.40
N LEU A 29 -9.02 12.09 -12.25
CA LEU A 29 -9.60 10.81 -11.83
C LEU A 29 -8.69 10.02 -10.89
N LEU A 30 -7.40 9.88 -11.20
CA LEU A 30 -6.42 9.21 -10.32
C LEU A 30 -6.33 9.88 -8.95
N ALA A 31 -6.39 11.22 -8.90
CA ALA A 31 -6.37 11.95 -7.63
C ALA A 31 -7.62 11.65 -6.77
N ILE A 32 -8.78 11.50 -7.41
CA ILE A 32 -10.04 11.13 -6.74
C ILE A 32 -9.97 9.67 -6.27
N GLU A 33 -9.57 8.74 -7.14
CA GLU A 33 -9.43 7.31 -6.79
C GLU A 33 -8.45 7.09 -5.63
N VAL A 34 -7.31 7.82 -5.62
CA VAL A 34 -6.35 7.77 -4.51
C VAL A 34 -6.95 8.32 -3.21
N GLN A 35 -7.79 9.36 -3.28
CA GLN A 35 -8.48 9.87 -2.08
C GLN A 35 -9.49 8.85 -1.54
N GLU A 36 -10.28 8.23 -2.41
CA GLU A 36 -11.25 7.19 -2.03
C GLU A 36 -10.55 5.95 -1.46
N GLU A 37 -9.51 5.45 -2.13
CA GLU A 37 -8.77 4.28 -1.64
C GLU A 37 -8.02 4.60 -0.35
N LYS A 38 -7.54 5.85 -0.15
CA LYS A 38 -6.93 6.26 1.12
C LYS A 38 -7.92 6.13 2.28
N GLU A 39 -9.16 6.56 2.13
CA GLU A 39 -10.18 6.40 3.18
C GLU A 39 -10.48 4.93 3.45
N ARG A 40 -10.65 4.13 2.39
CA ARG A 40 -10.86 2.70 2.49
C ARG A 40 -9.71 1.99 3.20
N VAL A 41 -8.47 2.26 2.78
CA VAL A 41 -7.24 1.71 3.38
C VAL A 41 -7.10 2.16 4.83
N THR A 42 -7.41 3.41 5.15
CA THR A 42 -7.38 3.93 6.53
C THR A 42 -8.39 3.20 7.41
N SER A 43 -9.63 3.02 6.92
CA SER A 43 -10.68 2.28 7.63
C SER A 43 -10.28 0.82 7.85
N LEU A 44 -9.75 0.16 6.82
CA LEU A 44 -9.23 -1.22 6.93
C LEU A 44 -8.08 -1.32 7.93
N LEU A 45 -7.14 -0.35 7.94
CA LEU A 45 -6.06 -0.28 8.92
C LEU A 45 -6.61 -0.17 10.34
N LEU A 46 -7.54 0.75 10.58
CA LEU A 46 -8.17 0.92 11.90
C LEU A 46 -8.86 -0.36 12.36
N TRP A 47 -9.70 -0.96 11.52
CA TRP A 47 -10.37 -2.22 11.83
C TRP A 47 -9.38 -3.36 12.05
N SER A 48 -8.30 -3.44 11.26
CA SER A 48 -7.27 -4.46 11.44
C SER A 48 -6.57 -4.34 12.80
N VAL A 49 -6.31 -3.11 13.28
CA VAL A 49 -5.73 -2.86 14.60
C VAL A 49 -6.69 -3.29 15.71
N VAL A 50 -7.96 -2.90 15.60
CA VAL A 50 -9.02 -3.29 16.56
C VAL A 50 -9.16 -4.81 16.63
N THR A 51 -9.25 -5.48 15.48
CA THR A 51 -9.33 -6.94 15.39
C THR A 51 -8.08 -7.60 15.97
N ALA A 52 -6.88 -7.11 15.65
CA ALA A 52 -5.63 -7.65 16.18
C ALA A 52 -5.55 -7.53 17.71
N MET A 53 -5.94 -6.38 18.27
CA MET A 53 -6.03 -6.19 19.73
C MET A 53 -7.04 -7.15 20.34
N GLY A 54 -8.23 -7.29 19.74
CA GLY A 54 -9.26 -8.22 20.20
C GLY A 54 -8.78 -9.67 20.23
N VAL A 55 -8.09 -10.13 19.18
CA VAL A 55 -7.46 -11.45 19.12
C VAL A 55 -6.39 -11.61 20.21
N GLY A 56 -5.56 -10.58 20.42
CA GLY A 56 -4.54 -10.58 21.48
C GLY A 56 -5.15 -10.74 22.86
N PHE A 57 -6.20 -9.96 23.19
CA PHE A 57 -6.91 -10.09 24.47
C PHE A 57 -7.60 -11.44 24.62
N ALA A 58 -8.32 -11.92 23.60
CA ALA A 58 -8.97 -13.23 23.65
C ALA A 58 -7.96 -14.34 23.95
N ALA A 59 -6.81 -14.33 23.28
CA ALA A 59 -5.76 -15.30 23.53
C ALA A 59 -5.17 -15.16 24.95
N LEU A 60 -5.06 -13.94 25.51
CA LEU A 60 -4.58 -13.72 26.88
C LEU A 60 -5.56 -14.30 27.89
N PHE A 61 -6.86 -14.06 27.69
CA PHE A 61 -7.91 -14.65 28.51
C PHE A 61 -7.91 -16.17 28.42
N VAL A 62 -7.74 -16.75 27.23
CA VAL A 62 -7.60 -18.21 27.06
C VAL A 62 -6.38 -18.74 27.81
N ALA A 63 -5.23 -18.08 27.71
CA ALA A 63 -4.02 -18.48 28.43
C ALA A 63 -4.23 -18.43 29.96
N PHE A 64 -4.88 -17.38 30.46
CA PHE A 64 -5.25 -17.27 31.87
C PHE A 64 -6.23 -18.37 32.29
N PHE A 65 -7.30 -18.57 31.52
CA PHE A 65 -8.31 -19.59 31.79
C PHE A 65 -7.69 -20.99 31.86
N VAL A 66 -6.83 -21.33 30.89
CA VAL A 66 -6.09 -22.60 30.86
C VAL A 66 -5.17 -22.71 32.08
N THR A 67 -4.45 -21.64 32.43
CA THR A 67 -3.56 -21.63 33.61
C THR A 67 -4.32 -21.89 34.90
N VAL A 68 -5.48 -21.25 35.08
CA VAL A 68 -6.33 -21.44 36.26
C VAL A 68 -6.96 -22.85 36.27
N ALA A 69 -7.47 -23.32 35.12
CA ALA A 69 -8.08 -24.63 35.01
C ALA A 69 -7.10 -25.78 35.29
N LEU A 70 -5.82 -25.62 34.92
CA LEU A 70 -4.76 -26.60 35.17
C LEU A 70 -3.99 -26.40 36.49
N TRP A 71 -4.36 -25.39 37.30
CA TRP A 71 -3.62 -25.00 38.52
C TRP A 71 -3.51 -26.14 39.55
N ASP A 72 -4.49 -27.04 39.64
CA ASP A 72 -4.46 -28.17 40.57
C ASP A 72 -3.72 -29.42 40.03
N THR A 73 -3.15 -29.33 38.82
CA THR A 73 -2.44 -30.45 38.17
C THR A 73 -0.93 -30.39 38.47
N PRO A 74 -0.19 -31.52 38.57
CA PRO A 74 1.26 -31.53 38.84
C PRO A 74 2.14 -30.73 37.84
N HIS A 75 1.59 -30.38 36.69
CA HIS A 75 2.28 -29.77 35.55
C HIS A 75 2.04 -28.25 35.46
N ARG A 76 2.01 -27.55 36.59
CA ARG A 76 1.70 -26.11 36.72
C ARG A 76 2.46 -25.17 35.77
N LEU A 77 3.67 -25.55 35.35
CA LEU A 77 4.55 -24.74 34.51
C LEU A 77 4.36 -24.99 33.00
N VAL A 78 3.76 -26.12 32.61
CA VAL A 78 3.63 -26.50 31.20
C VAL A 78 2.56 -25.67 30.49
N ALA A 79 1.41 -25.44 31.16
CA ALA A 79 0.32 -24.63 30.64
C ALA A 79 0.74 -23.19 30.26
N PRO A 80 1.36 -22.40 31.16
CA PRO A 80 1.86 -21.07 30.81
C PRO A 80 3.02 -21.11 29.81
N GLY A 81 3.87 -22.15 29.85
CA GLY A 81 4.98 -22.31 28.90
C GLY A 81 4.52 -22.51 27.46
N VAL A 82 3.50 -23.36 27.24
CA VAL A 82 2.92 -23.59 25.91
C VAL A 82 2.19 -22.33 25.41
N ALA A 83 1.43 -21.66 26.28
CA ALA A 83 0.77 -20.41 25.93
C ALA A 83 1.78 -19.34 25.51
N ALA A 84 2.87 -19.16 26.27
CA ALA A 84 3.93 -18.22 25.94
C ALA A 84 4.59 -18.53 24.60
N ALA A 85 4.93 -19.81 24.34
CA ALA A 85 5.53 -20.24 23.08
C ALA A 85 4.60 -19.96 21.87
N LEU A 86 3.30 -20.25 22.00
CA LEU A 86 2.31 -19.98 20.95
C LEU A 86 2.19 -18.47 20.66
N PHE A 87 2.13 -17.65 21.70
CA PHE A 87 2.07 -16.20 21.55
C PHE A 87 3.32 -15.62 20.89
N ILE A 88 4.50 -16.06 21.30
CA ILE A 88 5.77 -15.65 20.70
C ILE A 88 5.80 -16.05 19.22
N GLY A 89 5.36 -17.28 18.89
CA GLY A 89 5.27 -17.74 17.51
C GLY A 89 4.32 -16.88 16.66
N LEU A 90 3.17 -16.51 17.20
CA LEU A 90 2.20 -15.65 16.51
C LEU A 90 2.77 -14.25 16.26
N VAL A 91 3.44 -13.66 17.25
CA VAL A 91 4.12 -12.37 17.12
C VAL A 91 5.24 -12.43 16.09
N ALA A 92 6.07 -13.47 16.11
CA ALA A 92 7.15 -13.65 15.14
C ALA A 92 6.63 -13.79 13.70
N LEU A 93 5.58 -14.59 13.49
CA LEU A 93 4.93 -14.73 12.18
C LEU A 93 4.34 -13.39 11.70
N GLY A 94 3.67 -12.65 12.59
CA GLY A 94 3.15 -11.32 12.29
C GLY A 94 4.25 -10.35 11.87
N ALA A 95 5.37 -10.31 12.62
CA ALA A 95 6.51 -9.46 12.32
C ALA A 95 7.16 -9.81 10.96
N LEU A 96 7.31 -11.10 10.64
CA LEU A 96 7.83 -11.53 9.33
C LEU A 96 6.90 -11.12 8.19
N ARG A 97 5.58 -11.26 8.37
CA ARG A 97 4.60 -10.87 7.36
C ARG A 97 4.62 -9.36 7.13
N MET A 98 4.66 -8.56 8.20
CA MET A 98 4.74 -7.09 8.13
C MET A 98 6.01 -6.64 7.39
N ARG A 99 7.16 -7.25 7.68
CA ARG A 99 8.43 -6.97 6.99
C ARG A 99 8.35 -7.26 5.49
N ARG A 100 7.69 -8.35 5.08
CA ARG A 100 7.49 -8.67 3.65
C ARG A 100 6.62 -7.63 2.95
N ILE A 101 5.50 -7.25 3.55
CA ILE A 101 4.57 -6.24 2.98
C ILE A 101 5.29 -4.89 2.82
N ALA A 102 6.03 -4.46 3.85
CA ALA A 102 6.75 -3.19 3.82
C ALA A 102 7.85 -3.16 2.73
N ALA A 103 8.53 -4.29 2.51
CA ALA A 103 9.55 -4.40 1.47
C ALA A 103 8.94 -4.32 0.06
N GLU A 104 7.83 -5.01 -0.19
CA GLU A 104 7.16 -5.05 -1.50
C GLU A 104 6.54 -3.68 -1.90
N GLY A 105 5.86 -3.01 -0.95
CA GLY A 105 5.23 -1.71 -1.22
C GLY A 105 6.22 -0.58 -1.51
N SER A 106 7.37 -0.57 -0.83
CA SER A 106 8.37 0.51 -1.00
C SER A 106 9.09 0.49 -2.36
N MET A 107 9.21 -0.67 -3.00
CA MET A 107 9.85 -0.80 -4.30
C MET A 107 8.97 -0.30 -5.45
N LEU A 108 7.68 -0.66 -5.45
CA LEU A 108 6.75 -0.32 -6.54
C LEU A 108 6.47 1.19 -6.64
N PHE A 109 6.28 1.87 -5.50
CA PHE A 109 6.07 3.32 -5.50
C PHE A 109 7.30 4.10 -5.93
N ARG A 110 8.50 3.65 -5.53
CA ARG A 110 9.75 4.31 -5.95
C ARG A 110 9.95 4.20 -7.45
N SER A 111 9.75 3.03 -8.05
CA SER A 111 9.93 2.85 -9.50
C SER A 111 8.93 3.68 -10.31
N SER A 112 7.65 3.72 -9.92
CA SER A 112 6.65 4.51 -10.63
C SER A 112 6.87 6.03 -10.52
N VAL A 113 7.32 6.52 -9.36
CA VAL A 113 7.66 7.95 -9.19
C VAL A 113 8.89 8.31 -10.04
N GLU A 114 9.87 7.42 -10.12
CA GLU A 114 11.10 7.64 -10.89
C GLU A 114 10.84 7.62 -12.40
N GLU A 115 9.97 6.73 -12.89
CA GLU A 115 9.48 6.76 -14.28
C GLU A 115 8.69 8.03 -14.61
N LEU A 116 7.78 8.47 -13.73
CA LEU A 116 7.01 9.72 -13.93
C LEU A 116 7.92 10.97 -13.96
N LEU A 117 8.98 10.99 -13.14
CA LEU A 117 9.97 12.06 -13.15
C LEU A 117 10.76 12.07 -14.47
N GLN A 118 11.11 10.90 -15.01
CA GLN A 118 11.79 10.78 -16.30
C GLN A 118 10.91 11.26 -17.47
N ASP A 119 9.63 10.87 -17.49
CA ASP A 119 8.68 11.32 -18.51
C ASP A 119 8.46 12.84 -18.45
N SER A 120 8.40 13.41 -17.24
CA SER A 120 8.29 14.88 -17.08
C SER A 120 9.54 15.63 -17.58
N ALA A 121 10.72 15.04 -17.41
CA ALA A 121 11.98 15.63 -17.86
C ALA A 121 12.10 15.62 -19.39
N LEU A 122 11.57 14.59 -20.05
CA LEU A 122 11.50 14.50 -21.51
C LEU A 122 10.50 15.50 -22.10
N LEU A 123 9.34 15.69 -21.48
CA LEU A 123 8.33 16.67 -21.93
C LEU A 123 8.77 18.12 -21.71
N ARG A 124 9.57 18.39 -20.66
CA ARG A 124 10.11 19.73 -20.38
C ARG A 124 11.25 20.12 -21.32
N ARG A 125 11.94 19.14 -21.91
CA ARG A 125 12.89 19.32 -23.02
C ARG A 125 12.10 19.29 -24.34
N GLY A 126 11.39 20.38 -24.63
CA GLY A 126 10.77 20.55 -25.95
C GLY A 126 11.79 20.40 -27.09
N PRO A 127 11.34 20.05 -28.32
CA PRO A 127 12.24 19.82 -29.45
C PRO A 127 13.14 21.04 -29.65
N THR A 128 14.45 20.84 -29.57
CA THR A 128 15.44 21.85 -29.95
C THR A 128 15.23 22.22 -31.43
N PRO A 129 15.25 23.52 -31.77
CA PRO A 129 14.96 24.02 -33.12
C PRO A 129 15.94 23.51 -34.17
#